data_AF-A0A924LM53-F1
#
_entry.id   AF-A0A924LM53-F1
#
_cell.length_a   1.000
_cell.length_b   1.000
_cell.length_c   1.000
_cell.angle_alpha   90.00
_cell.angle_beta   90.00
_cell.angle_gamma   90.00
#
_symmetry.space_group_name_H-M   'P 1'
#
loop_
_entity.id
_entity.type
_entity.pdbx_description
1 polymer ?
#
loop_
_entity_poly.entity_id
_entity_poly.type
_entity_poly.pdbx_seq_one_letter_code
_entity_poly.pdbx_strand_id
1 'polypeptide(L)'
;ELLTQLGTGEAVVTVLSERGAPTPVAWTRLRAPQSLMAPSAPDVVAAVLAPSPLAPRYTQAIDRESAYEKLNARLAAAPAPSAAPAPSVQQAPAAPAPRRSAAQDESVVEKVVTSTVFRSMARSAATVIGREITRSLFGTARRRR
;
A
#
# COMPACT_ATOMS: atom_id res chain seq x y z
N GLU A 1 38.12 -4.06 41.92
CA GLU A 1 37.94 -3.29 43.16
C GLU A 1 37.53 -1.85 42.91
N LEU A 2 38.20 -1.11 42.03
CA LEU A 2 37.87 0.31 41.79
C LEU A 2 36.45 0.54 41.21
N LEU A 3 35.97 -0.32 40.30
CA LEU A 3 34.62 -0.20 39.72
C LEU A 3 33.50 -0.36 40.75
N THR A 4 33.72 -1.16 41.79
CA THR A 4 32.72 -1.43 42.84
C THR A 4 32.65 -0.33 43.90
N GLN A 5 33.55 0.66 43.85
CA GLN A 5 33.64 1.76 44.82
C GLN A 5 33.05 3.08 44.30
N LEU A 6 32.65 3.13 43.02
CA LEU A 6 32.17 4.36 42.39
C LEU A 6 30.75 4.72 42.84
N GLY A 7 30.52 6.00 43.12
CA GLY A 7 29.20 6.56 43.39
C GLY A 7 28.48 7.05 42.14
N THR A 8 27.24 7.51 42.31
CA THR A 8 26.48 8.20 41.25
C THR A 8 27.17 9.52 40.88
N GLY A 9 27.37 9.75 39.57
CA GLY A 9 28.07 10.94 39.07
C GLY A 9 29.59 10.77 38.99
N GLU A 10 30.11 9.56 39.18
CA GLU A 10 31.53 9.26 39.04
C GLU A 10 31.75 8.22 37.94
N ALA A 11 32.89 8.30 37.26
CA ALA A 11 33.21 7.42 36.15
C ALA A 11 34.71 7.06 36.14
N VAL A 12 35.00 5.89 35.58
CA VAL A 12 36.36 5.51 35.21
C VAL A 12 36.57 5.89 33.75
N VAL A 13 37.57 6.74 33.50
CA VAL A 13 37.90 7.19 32.15
C VAL A 13 39.28 6.65 31.80
N THR A 14 39.39 6.07 30.61
CA THR A 14 40.66 5.76 29.95
C THR A 14 40.68 6.43 28.60
N VAL A 15 41.87 6.84 28.18
CA VAL A 15 42.10 7.34 26.82
C VAL A 15 43.09 6.42 26.11
N LEU A 16 43.06 6.42 24.78
CA LEU A 16 44.04 5.69 24.00
C LEU A 16 45.34 6.48 23.95
N SER A 17 46.47 5.77 24.08
CA SER A 17 47.81 6.29 23.80
C SER A 17 48.00 6.48 22.29
N GLU A 18 49.10 7.13 21.88
CA GLU A 18 49.45 7.35 20.47
C GLU A 18 49.55 6.05 19.65
N ARG A 19 49.83 4.93 20.31
CA ARG A 19 49.91 3.60 19.69
C ARG A 19 48.57 2.83 19.74
N GLY A 20 47.50 3.48 20.22
CA GLY A 20 46.17 2.88 20.37
C GLY A 20 45.99 2.00 21.60
N ALA A 21 46.99 1.85 22.48
CA ALA A 21 46.84 1.10 23.72
C ALA A 21 46.12 1.95 24.79
N PRO A 22 45.15 1.40 25.55
CA PRO A 22 44.48 2.13 26.62
C PRO A 22 45.47 2.53 27.73
N THR A 23 45.37 3.77 28.16
CA THR A 23 46.14 4.32 29.29
C THR A 23 45.57 3.83 30.64
N PRO A 24 46.35 3.92 31.74
CA PRO A 24 45.84 3.61 33.08
C PRO A 24 44.56 4.36 33.41
N VAL A 25 43.67 3.68 34.13
CA VAL A 25 42.34 4.17 34.51
C VAL A 25 42.40 5.37 35.45
N ALA A 26 41.60 6.40 35.18
CA ALA A 26 41.44 7.57 36.03
C ALA A 26 40.03 7.67 36.61
N TRP A 27 39.91 7.83 37.93
CA TRP A 27 38.64 8.14 38.60
C TRP A 27 38.31 9.62 38.38
N THR A 28 37.18 9.88 37.72
CA THR A 28 36.75 11.23 37.33
C THR A 28 35.33 11.51 37.79
N ARG A 29 35.06 12.75 38.26
CA ARG A 29 33.69 13.22 38.54
C ARG A 29 33.04 13.77 37.28
N LEU A 30 31.80 13.38 37.04
CA LEU A 30 31.01 13.83 35.91
C LEU A 30 30.11 15.01 36.29
N ARG A 31 30.05 16.00 35.41
CA ARG A 31 29.07 17.09 35.50
C ARG A 31 27.74 16.62 34.93
N ALA A 32 26.64 16.92 35.62
CA ALA A 32 25.31 16.59 35.14
C ALA A 32 24.98 17.34 33.83
N PRO A 33 24.22 16.72 32.90
CA PRO A 33 23.78 17.40 31.70
C PRO A 33 22.86 18.57 32.06
N GLN A 34 23.03 19.68 31.36
CA GLN A 34 22.17 20.87 31.52
C GLN A 34 20.96 20.85 30.58
N SER A 35 20.90 19.88 29.68
CA SER A 35 19.78 19.67 28.78
C SER A 35 18.89 18.52 29.26
N LEU A 36 17.61 18.64 28.94
CA LEU A 36 16.66 17.55 29.09
C LEU A 36 16.84 16.58 27.91
N MET A 37 17.09 15.31 28.20
CA MET A 37 17.14 14.24 27.17
C MET A 37 15.76 13.64 26.87
N ALA A 38 14.74 13.98 27.67
CA ALA A 38 13.36 13.56 27.47
C ALA A 38 12.65 14.45 26.43
N PRO A 39 11.51 14.00 25.85
CA PRO A 39 10.69 14.83 24.98
C PRO A 39 10.34 16.16 25.64
N SER A 40 10.43 17.25 24.88
CA SER A 40 10.02 18.57 25.36
C SER A 40 8.50 18.63 25.53
N ALA A 41 8.07 19.40 26.54
CA ALA A 41 6.66 19.65 26.76
C ALA A 41 6.05 20.39 25.54
N PRO A 42 4.77 20.12 25.20
CA PRO A 42 4.16 20.62 23.96
C PRO A 42 4.05 22.14 23.92
N ASP A 43 3.92 22.79 25.08
CA ASP A 43 3.90 24.24 25.27
C ASP A 43 5.23 24.89 24.91
N VAL A 44 6.36 24.29 25.32
CA VAL A 44 7.71 24.75 24.97
C VAL A 44 7.89 24.70 23.45
N VAL A 45 7.48 23.61 22.82
CA VAL A 45 7.55 23.44 21.37
C VAL A 45 6.68 24.48 20.66
N ALA A 46 5.45 24.70 21.13
CA ALA A 46 4.55 25.71 20.57
C ALA A 46 5.12 27.13 20.69
N ALA A 47 5.71 27.49 21.83
CA ALA A 47 6.33 28.80 22.05
C ALA A 47 7.52 29.04 21.11
N VAL A 48 8.33 28.01 20.85
CA VAL A 48 9.46 28.08 19.91
C VAL A 48 8.98 28.20 18.46
N LEU A 49 7.89 27.52 18.10
CA LEU A 49 7.35 27.53 16.73
C LEU A 49 6.54 28.80 16.41
N ALA A 50 5.90 29.43 17.39
CA ALA A 50 5.06 30.61 17.21
C ALA A 50 5.71 31.78 16.44
N PRO A 51 6.97 32.18 16.72
CA PRO A 51 7.63 33.26 15.98
C PRO A 51 8.20 32.83 14.61
N SER A 52 8.00 31.58 14.19
CA SER A 52 8.62 31.07 12.96
C SER A 52 8.07 31.76 11.71
N PRO A 53 8.91 32.31 10.82
CA PRO A 53 8.45 32.89 9.55
C PRO A 53 7.87 31.83 8.60
N LEU A 54 8.15 30.56 8.85
CA LEU A 54 7.66 29.41 8.08
C LEU A 54 6.31 28.90 8.58
N ALA A 55 5.82 29.40 9.72
CA ALA A 55 4.57 28.96 10.33
C ALA A 55 3.37 28.99 9.36
N PRO A 56 3.17 30.03 8.52
CA PRO A 56 2.02 30.07 7.61
C PRO A 56 1.96 28.90 6.61
N ARG A 57 3.11 28.30 6.29
CA ARG A 57 3.22 27.23 5.29
C ARG A 57 3.31 25.84 5.92
N TYR A 58 3.94 25.72 7.09
CA TYR A 58 4.34 24.43 7.65
C TYR A 58 3.70 24.08 8.99
N THR A 59 2.93 24.98 9.62
CA THR A 59 2.29 24.68 10.92
C THR A 59 1.13 23.70 10.80
N GLN A 60 0.37 23.76 9.70
CA GLN A 60 -0.77 22.86 9.51
C GLN A 60 -0.31 21.54 8.89
N ALA A 61 -0.53 20.45 9.62
CA ALA A 61 -0.39 19.10 9.06
C ALA A 61 -1.52 18.87 8.06
N ILE A 62 -1.15 18.66 6.79
CA ILE A 62 -2.11 18.34 5.73
C ILE A 62 -2.05 16.83 5.50
N ASP A 63 -3.09 16.13 5.94
CA ASP A 63 -3.31 14.74 5.57
C ASP A 63 -4.10 14.68 4.25
N ARG A 64 -3.52 14.04 3.22
CA ARG A 64 -4.11 13.99 1.88
C ARG A 64 -4.63 12.59 1.64
N GLU A 65 -5.85 12.49 1.12
CA GLU A 65 -6.42 11.21 0.70
C GLU A 65 -5.47 10.44 -0.23
N SER A 66 -5.10 9.24 0.22
CA SER A 66 -4.15 8.39 -0.51
C SER A 66 -4.80 7.80 -1.77
N ALA A 67 -3.97 7.46 -2.76
CA ALA A 67 -4.46 6.79 -3.97
C ALA A 67 -5.14 5.44 -3.63
N TYR A 68 -4.66 4.77 -2.59
CA TYR A 68 -5.22 3.52 -2.06
C TYR A 68 -6.64 3.72 -1.52
N GLU A 69 -6.86 4.74 -0.68
CA GLU A 69 -8.20 5.08 -0.17
C GLU A 69 -9.16 5.41 -1.32
N LYS A 70 -8.71 6.20 -2.30
CA LYS A 70 -9.52 6.55 -3.47
C LYS A 70 -9.90 5.32 -4.31
N LEU A 71 -8.98 4.37 -4.46
CA LEU A 71 -9.23 3.13 -5.20
C LEU A 71 -10.18 2.20 -4.44
N ASN A 72 -9.98 2.02 -3.14
CA ASN A 72 -10.87 1.23 -2.30
C ASN A 72 -12.27 1.82 -2.24
N ALA A 73 -12.40 3.14 -2.12
CA ALA A 73 -13.70 3.81 -2.16
C ALA A 73 -14.43 3.57 -3.49
N ARG A 74 -13.70 3.55 -4.63
CA ARG A 74 -14.28 3.22 -5.94
C ARG A 74 -14.70 1.75 -6.04
N LEU A 75 -13.94 0.83 -5.48
CA LEU A 75 -14.29 -0.59 -5.44
C LEU A 75 -15.50 -0.85 -4.54
N ALA A 76 -15.59 -0.17 -3.40
CA ALA A 76 -16.72 -0.26 -2.47
C ALA A 76 -17.99 0.40 -3.03
N ALA A 77 -17.85 1.47 -3.83
CA ALA A 77 -18.95 2.13 -4.51
C ALA A 77 -19.40 1.43 -5.80
N ALA A 78 -18.65 0.44 -6.29
CA ALA A 78 -19.08 -0.37 -7.42
C ALA A 78 -20.28 -1.24 -6.98
N PRO A 79 -21.41 -1.24 -7.72
CA PRO A 79 -22.52 -2.11 -7.40
C PRO A 79 -22.03 -3.56 -7.43
N ALA A 80 -22.35 -4.32 -6.37
CA ALA A 80 -22.10 -5.75 -6.36
C ALA A 80 -22.67 -6.36 -7.65
N PRO A 81 -21.91 -7.19 -8.38
CA PRO A 81 -22.51 -7.93 -9.49
C PRO A 81 -23.70 -8.69 -8.91
N SER A 82 -24.90 -8.34 -9.40
CA SER A 82 -26.13 -9.04 -9.08
C SER A 82 -25.83 -10.52 -9.18
N ALA A 83 -25.95 -11.24 -8.05
CA ALA A 83 -25.82 -12.68 -8.04
C ALA A 83 -26.76 -13.21 -9.12
N ALA A 84 -26.19 -13.71 -10.21
CA ALA A 84 -26.94 -14.49 -11.16
C ALA A 84 -27.56 -15.65 -10.35
N PRO A 85 -28.87 -15.93 -10.50
CA PRO A 85 -29.48 -17.01 -9.76
C PRO A 85 -28.70 -18.29 -10.04
N ALA A 86 -28.18 -18.91 -8.97
CA ALA A 86 -27.59 -20.23 -9.06
C ALA A 86 -28.61 -21.14 -9.76
N PRO A 87 -28.21 -21.90 -10.81
CA PRO A 87 -29.13 -22.85 -11.41
C PRO A 87 -29.54 -23.82 -10.31
N SER A 88 -30.84 -23.82 -9.99
CA SER A 88 -31.45 -24.79 -9.10
C SER A 88 -31.10 -26.18 -9.61
N VAL A 89 -30.26 -26.89 -8.88
CA VAL A 89 -30.00 -28.31 -9.08
C VAL A 89 -31.32 -29.02 -8.80
N GLN A 90 -32.10 -29.24 -9.86
CA GLN A 90 -33.25 -30.12 -9.84
C GLN A 90 -32.73 -31.52 -9.50
N GLN A 91 -33.12 -32.02 -8.32
CA GLN A 91 -33.00 -33.43 -7.98
C GLN A 91 -33.82 -34.23 -9.01
N ALA A 92 -33.11 -34.83 -9.96
CA ALA A 92 -33.66 -35.87 -10.82
C ALA A 92 -33.40 -37.25 -10.17
N PRO A 93 -34.39 -38.15 -10.17
CA PRO A 93 -34.30 -39.44 -9.47
C PRO A 93 -33.30 -40.39 -10.14
N ALA A 94 -32.65 -41.20 -9.31
CA ALA A 94 -31.68 -42.20 -9.72
C ALA A 94 -32.31 -43.25 -10.65
N ALA A 95 -31.71 -43.42 -11.83
CA ALA A 95 -31.91 -44.58 -12.70
C ALA A 95 -30.60 -44.91 -13.46
N PRO A 96 -30.37 -46.19 -13.82
CA PRO A 96 -29.04 -46.77 -13.87
C PRO A 96 -28.33 -46.63 -15.23
N ALA A 97 -27.00 -46.75 -15.19
CA ALA A 97 -26.10 -46.67 -16.35
C ALA A 97 -26.34 -47.76 -17.41
N PRO A 98 -26.09 -47.43 -18.69
CA PRO A 98 -25.13 -48.24 -19.43
C PRO A 98 -24.22 -47.48 -20.44
N ARG A 99 -22.93 -47.82 -20.37
CA ARG A 99 -21.95 -48.21 -21.43
C ARG A 99 -21.89 -47.47 -22.80
N ARG A 100 -20.61 -47.20 -23.17
CA ARG A 100 -19.99 -47.06 -24.52
C ARG A 100 -20.36 -45.77 -25.27
N SER A 101 -19.53 -45.09 -26.05
CA SER A 101 -18.13 -45.24 -26.49
C SER A 101 -17.74 -43.96 -27.27
N ALA A 102 -16.46 -43.61 -27.24
CA ALA A 102 -15.62 -42.95 -28.25
C ALA A 102 -16.17 -41.85 -29.21
N ALA A 103 -15.36 -40.80 -29.29
CA ALA A 103 -15.11 -39.91 -30.44
C ALA A 103 -16.14 -38.80 -30.73
N GLN A 104 -15.73 -37.54 -30.50
CA GLN A 104 -15.72 -36.42 -31.48
C GLN A 104 -15.50 -35.07 -30.76
N ASP A 105 -14.24 -34.66 -30.59
CA ASP A 105 -13.85 -33.39 -29.95
C ASP A 105 -13.81 -32.17 -30.91
N GLU A 106 -14.23 -32.30 -32.17
CA GLU A 106 -14.12 -31.19 -33.14
C GLU A 106 -15.42 -30.37 -33.26
N SER A 107 -16.59 -31.00 -33.12
CA SER A 107 -17.89 -30.34 -33.39
C SER A 107 -18.35 -29.36 -32.29
N VAL A 108 -17.83 -29.50 -31.07
CA VAL A 108 -18.24 -28.70 -29.92
C VAL A 108 -17.58 -27.32 -29.95
N VAL A 109 -16.31 -27.25 -30.36
CA VAL A 109 -15.56 -26.00 -30.46
C VAL A 109 -16.05 -25.19 -31.67
N GLU A 110 -16.29 -25.85 -32.81
CA GLU A 110 -16.86 -25.20 -34.00
C GLU A 110 -18.27 -24.66 -33.72
N LYS A 111 -19.12 -25.41 -32.99
CA LYS A 111 -20.45 -24.93 -32.59
C LYS A 111 -20.39 -23.74 -31.63
N VAL A 112 -19.40 -23.68 -30.75
CA VAL A 112 -19.23 -22.57 -29.82
C VAL A 112 -18.76 -21.30 -30.54
N VAL A 113 -17.79 -21.41 -31.46
CA VAL A 113 -17.29 -20.29 -32.26
C VAL A 113 -18.35 -19.77 -33.25
N THR A 114 -19.17 -20.68 -33.79
CA THR A 114 -20.23 -20.32 -34.77
C THR A 114 -21.55 -19.95 -34.09
N SER A 115 -21.65 -20.10 -32.75
CA SER A 115 -22.87 -19.76 -32.02
C SER A 115 -23.23 -18.28 -32.15
N THR A 116 -24.53 -18.02 -32.31
CA THR A 116 -25.10 -16.67 -32.39
C THR A 116 -24.80 -15.83 -31.13
N VAL A 117 -24.61 -16.51 -29.99
CA VAL A 117 -24.24 -15.91 -28.70
C VAL A 117 -22.79 -15.43 -28.70
N PHE A 118 -21.84 -16.27 -29.14
CA PHE A 118 -20.43 -15.88 -29.25
C PHE A 118 -20.22 -14.77 -30.28
N ARG A 119 -20.89 -14.85 -31.44
CA ARG A 119 -20.82 -13.80 -32.48
C ARG A 119 -21.37 -12.46 -31.99
N SER A 120 -22.39 -12.46 -31.12
CA SER A 120 -22.95 -11.25 -30.50
C SER A 120 -22.01 -10.66 -29.42
N MET A 121 -21.32 -11.51 -28.66
CA MET A 121 -20.26 -11.07 -27.73
C MET A 121 -19.03 -10.50 -28.46
N ALA A 122 -18.57 -11.12 -29.55
CA ALA A 122 -17.44 -10.61 -30.33
C ALA A 122 -17.75 -9.24 -30.97
N ARG A 123 -18.98 -9.04 -31.49
CA ARG A 123 -19.39 -7.78 -32.12
C ARG A 123 -19.54 -6.62 -31.11
N SER A 124 -19.93 -6.93 -29.87
CA SER A 124 -20.00 -5.95 -28.79
C SER A 124 -18.62 -5.60 -28.22
N ALA A 125 -17.72 -6.56 -28.07
CA ALA A 125 -16.33 -6.29 -27.67
C ALA A 125 -15.56 -5.43 -28.70
N ALA A 126 -15.75 -5.70 -30.00
CA ALA A 126 -15.08 -4.96 -31.07
C ALA A 126 -15.51 -3.48 -31.15
N THR A 127 -16.77 -3.17 -30.88
CA THR A 127 -17.29 -1.79 -30.95
C THR A 127 -16.88 -0.94 -29.74
N VAL A 128 -16.71 -1.54 -28.57
CA VAL A 128 -16.24 -0.86 -27.35
C VAL A 128 -14.74 -0.55 -27.43
N ILE A 129 -13.92 -1.53 -27.82
CA ILE A 129 -12.47 -1.34 -27.97
C ILE A 129 -12.15 -0.37 -29.11
N GLY A 130 -12.85 -0.48 -30.25
CA GLY A 130 -12.60 0.39 -31.41
C GLY A 130 -12.87 1.88 -31.13
N ARG A 131 -13.90 2.18 -30.34
CA ARG A 131 -14.31 3.57 -30.01
C ARG A 131 -13.41 4.23 -28.96
N GLU A 132 -12.80 3.45 -28.08
CA GLU A 132 -11.83 3.98 -27.10
C GLU A 132 -10.45 4.23 -27.73
N ILE A 133 -9.99 3.34 -28.61
CA ILE A 133 -8.72 3.52 -29.33
C ILE A 133 -8.78 4.70 -30.29
N THR A 134 -9.90 4.92 -31.00
CA THR A 134 -10.04 6.12 -31.85
C THR A 134 -10.05 7.43 -31.04
N ARG A 135 -10.63 7.43 -29.83
CA ARG A 135 -10.57 8.62 -28.96
C ARG A 135 -9.19 8.87 -28.36
N SER A 136 -8.43 7.81 -28.08
CA SER A 136 -7.10 7.94 -27.47
C SER A 136 -6.00 8.24 -28.51
N LEU A 137 -6.13 7.77 -29.76
CA LEU A 137 -5.15 8.02 -30.82
C LEU A 137 -5.46 9.25 -31.70
N PHE A 138 -6.74 9.62 -31.93
CA PHE A 138 -7.12 10.77 -32.77
C PHE A 138 -7.58 12.00 -31.98
N GLY A 139 -7.09 12.14 -30.74
CA GLY A 139 -6.86 13.42 -30.04
C GLY A 139 -7.81 14.57 -30.36
N THR A 140 -8.88 14.72 -29.57
CA THR A 140 -9.66 15.97 -29.53
C THR A 140 -8.88 17.04 -28.75
N ALA A 141 -7.99 17.73 -29.45
CA ALA A 141 -7.40 18.98 -28.96
C ALA A 141 -8.52 20.02 -28.78
N ARG A 142 -8.86 20.32 -27.53
CA ARG A 142 -9.81 21.36 -27.14
C ARG A 142 -9.22 22.73 -27.49
N ARG A 143 -9.66 23.31 -28.60
CA ARG A 143 -9.37 24.69 -29.04
C ARG A 143 -9.76 25.68 -27.93
N ARG A 144 -8.76 26.31 -27.30
CA ARG A 144 -8.93 27.45 -26.39
C ARG A 144 -9.17 28.71 -27.24
N ARG A 145 -10.13 29.54 -26.79
CA ARG A 145 -10.36 30.90 -27.27
C ARG A 145 -9.14 31.77 -27.02
#